data_AF-A0A3D2GSX2-F1
#
_entry.id   AF-A0A3D2GSX2-F1
#
_cell.length_a   1.000
_cell.length_b   1.000
_cell.length_c   1.000
_cell.angle_alpha   90.00
_cell.angle_beta   90.00
_cell.angle_gamma   90.00
#
_symmetry.space_group_name_H-M   'P 1'
#
loop_
_entity.id
_entity.type
_entity.pdbx_description
1 polymer ?
#
loop_
_entity_poly.entity_id
_entity_poly.type
_entity_poly.pdbx_seq_one_letter_code
_entity_poly.pdbx_strand_id
1 'polypeptide(L)'
;MKNICSFFGFLLIGFHVHSALLDQNNIDIDLSRRSITSPSISCCFRGHRPLDTTSVIDYLKEIPEASTRVKSLNLNDNIITLEGATEIIDYINKNLPSLTRLNLSFNRLYETGWDEQEKFEQTLNTLLAKERFEKINLEGNGIACFPWIQKMSFLGLGQNVYGKIQW
;
A
#
# COMPACT_ATOMS: atom_id res chain seq x y z
N MET A 1 21.07 -17.30 -28.44
CA MET A 1 19.92 -18.12 -28.01
C MET A 1 19.13 -17.32 -26.99
N LYS A 2 17.91 -16.90 -27.34
CA LYS A 2 17.04 -16.08 -26.49
C LYS A 2 16.37 -17.01 -25.48
N ASN A 3 16.73 -16.90 -24.19
CA ASN A 3 15.97 -17.53 -23.12
C ASN A 3 14.68 -16.72 -22.92
N ILE A 4 13.62 -17.20 -23.54
CA ILE A 4 12.25 -16.80 -23.24
C ILE A 4 11.91 -17.47 -21.91
N CYS A 5 12.20 -16.78 -20.79
CA CYS A 5 11.61 -17.15 -19.51
C CYS A 5 10.15 -16.68 -19.52
N SER A 6 9.30 -17.56 -20.04
CA SER A 6 7.87 -17.59 -19.75
C SER A 6 7.69 -17.60 -18.23
N PHE A 7 7.28 -16.48 -17.65
CA PHE A 7 6.85 -16.42 -16.25
C PHE A 7 5.54 -17.20 -16.15
N PHE A 8 5.66 -18.50 -15.83
CA PHE A 8 4.52 -19.34 -15.53
C PHE A 8 3.80 -18.75 -14.32
N GLY A 9 2.51 -18.46 -14.50
CA GLY A 9 1.65 -17.92 -13.47
C GLY A 9 1.62 -18.85 -12.26
N PHE A 10 2.02 -18.30 -11.11
CA PHE A 10 1.57 -18.82 -9.83
C PHE A 10 0.21 -18.20 -9.54
N LEU A 11 -0.82 -18.99 -9.85
CA LEU A 11 -2.21 -18.70 -9.61
C LEU A 11 -2.50 -18.84 -8.10
N LEU A 12 -2.17 -17.82 -7.30
CA LEU A 12 -3.08 -17.47 -6.20
C LEU A 12 -4.24 -16.75 -6.89
N ILE A 13 -5.42 -17.37 -6.85
CA ILE A 13 -6.64 -16.97 -7.54
C ILE A 13 -6.89 -15.47 -7.30
N GLY A 14 -6.58 -14.63 -8.30
CA GLY A 14 -6.98 -13.21 -8.31
C GLY A 14 -5.89 -12.14 -8.37
N PHE A 15 -4.58 -12.45 -8.40
CA PHE A 15 -3.55 -11.41 -8.51
C PHE A 15 -2.84 -11.44 -9.87
N HIS A 16 -2.81 -10.31 -10.58
CA HIS A 16 -2.22 -10.18 -11.92
C HIS A 16 -1.12 -9.12 -11.91
N VAL A 17 0.09 -9.47 -12.34
CA VAL A 17 1.19 -8.51 -12.51
C VAL A 17 1.06 -7.92 -13.91
N HIS A 18 0.89 -6.60 -14.02
CA HIS A 18 0.84 -5.93 -15.32
C HIS A 18 2.27 -5.55 -15.74
N SER A 19 2.90 -6.34 -16.62
CA SER A 19 4.20 -5.97 -17.19
C SER A 19 4.00 -4.99 -18.35
N ALA A 20 3.99 -3.69 -18.08
CA ALA A 20 4.16 -2.69 -19.12
C ALA A 20 5.63 -2.68 -19.55
N LEU A 21 5.88 -2.81 -20.85
CA LEU A 21 7.21 -2.79 -21.46
C LEU A 21 7.92 -1.47 -21.13
N LEU A 22 8.79 -1.45 -20.11
CA LEU A 22 9.97 -0.59 -19.94
C LEU A 22 10.73 -1.05 -18.67
N ASP A 23 11.94 -1.59 -18.89
CA ASP A 23 12.90 -2.10 -17.91
C ASP A 23 12.52 -3.43 -17.22
N GLN A 24 13.15 -4.53 -17.65
CA GLN A 24 12.85 -5.92 -17.21
C GLN A 24 13.06 -6.20 -15.71
N ASN A 25 13.50 -5.19 -14.93
CA ASN A 25 13.88 -5.32 -13.54
C ASN A 25 12.89 -4.71 -12.55
N ASN A 26 11.99 -3.82 -12.96
CA ASN A 26 11.03 -3.18 -12.07
C ASN A 26 9.65 -3.85 -12.18
N ILE A 27 8.98 -4.04 -11.04
CA ILE A 27 7.65 -4.64 -10.92
C ILE A 27 6.70 -3.58 -10.39
N ASP A 28 5.64 -3.33 -11.15
CA ASP A 28 4.48 -2.57 -10.74
C ASP A 28 3.35 -3.55 -10.45
N ILE A 29 2.83 -3.49 -9.22
CA ILE A 29 1.81 -4.42 -8.73
C ILE A 29 0.46 -3.71 -8.70
N ASP A 30 -0.53 -4.27 -9.41
CA ASP A 30 -1.89 -3.74 -9.44
C ASP A 30 -2.89 -4.70 -8.79
N LEU A 31 -3.31 -4.34 -7.58
CA LEU A 31 -4.33 -5.02 -6.79
C LEU A 31 -5.55 -4.11 -6.57
N SER A 32 -5.78 -3.17 -7.50
CA SER A 32 -6.97 -2.33 -7.48
C SER A 32 -8.26 -3.11 -7.66
N ARG A 33 -9.35 -2.65 -7.03
CA ARG A 33 -10.71 -3.18 -7.24
C ARG A 33 -10.82 -4.69 -7.00
N ARG A 34 -10.05 -5.22 -6.06
CA ARG A 34 -10.04 -6.65 -5.69
C ARG A 34 -10.91 -6.96 -4.47
N SER A 35 -11.66 -5.98 -3.98
CA SER A 35 -12.45 -6.07 -2.74
C SER A 35 -11.59 -6.49 -1.54
N ILE A 36 -10.33 -6.04 -1.50
CA ILE A 36 -9.42 -6.30 -0.39
C ILE A 36 -9.89 -5.51 0.82
N THR A 37 -9.91 -6.15 1.98
CA THR A 37 -10.30 -5.53 3.25
C THR A 37 -9.24 -5.76 4.33
N SER A 38 -9.45 -5.25 5.54
CA SER A 38 -8.59 -5.57 6.69
C SER A 38 -8.96 -6.93 7.30
N PRO A 39 -8.03 -7.62 7.98
CA PRO A 39 -8.25 -8.98 8.50
C PRO A 39 -9.40 -9.02 9.50
N SER A 40 -9.51 -7.99 10.34
CA SER A 40 -10.59 -7.77 11.31
C SER A 40 -11.97 -7.68 10.67
N ILE A 41 -12.08 -7.19 9.43
CA ILE A 41 -13.35 -7.18 8.69
C ILE A 41 -13.57 -8.51 7.96
N SER A 42 -12.52 -9.07 7.34
CA SER A 42 -12.62 -10.35 6.63
C SER A 42 -13.10 -11.48 7.54
N CYS A 43 -12.63 -11.50 8.80
CA CYS A 43 -13.00 -12.52 9.77
C CYS A 43 -14.47 -12.45 10.23
N CYS A 44 -15.16 -11.33 10.03
CA CYS A 44 -16.58 -11.18 10.34
C CYS A 44 -17.50 -11.90 9.35
N PHE A 45 -17.01 -12.27 8.15
CA PHE A 45 -17.81 -12.98 7.15
C PHE A 45 -17.87 -14.47 7.47
N ARG A 46 -19.09 -14.99 7.73
CA ARG A 46 -19.33 -16.42 8.00
C ARG A 46 -19.31 -17.31 6.75
N GLY A 47 -19.23 -16.72 5.56
CA GLY A 47 -19.24 -17.39 4.25
C GLY A 47 -17.90 -17.31 3.52
N HIS A 48 -17.94 -17.00 2.22
CA HIS A 48 -16.72 -16.72 1.46
C HIS A 48 -16.02 -15.49 2.04
N ARG A 49 -14.80 -15.68 2.53
CA ARG A 49 -14.01 -14.59 3.11
C ARG A 49 -13.42 -13.74 1.98
N PRO A 50 -13.59 -12.42 2.00
CA PRO A 50 -12.91 -11.55 1.05
C PRO A 50 -11.39 -11.62 1.26
N LEU A 51 -10.63 -11.27 0.23
CA LEU A 51 -9.19 -11.08 0.35
C LEU A 51 -8.90 -9.99 1.40
N ASP A 52 -7.83 -10.18 2.16
CA ASP A 52 -7.41 -9.22 3.17
C ASP A 52 -5.97 -8.73 3.00
N THR A 53 -5.57 -7.75 3.81
CA THR A 53 -4.21 -7.20 3.80
C THR A 53 -3.15 -8.24 4.14
N THR A 54 -3.47 -9.28 4.92
CA THR A 54 -2.57 -10.42 5.15
C THR A 54 -2.31 -11.17 3.85
N SER A 55 -3.36 -11.42 3.06
CA SER A 55 -3.28 -12.06 1.75
C SER A 55 -2.43 -11.24 0.76
N VAL A 56 -2.53 -9.91 0.80
CA VAL A 56 -1.66 -9.01 0.02
C VAL A 56 -0.21 -9.15 0.45
N ILE A 57 0.07 -9.16 1.74
CA ILE A 57 1.42 -9.31 2.28
C ILE A 57 2.02 -10.67 1.90
N ASP A 58 1.23 -11.74 1.98
CA ASP A 58 1.68 -13.07 1.58
C ASP A 58 1.97 -13.14 0.08
N TYR A 59 1.12 -12.52 -0.75
CA TYR A 59 1.41 -12.36 -2.17
C TYR A 59 2.72 -11.60 -2.43
N LEU A 60 3.00 -10.53 -1.68
CA LEU A 60 4.25 -9.76 -1.83
C LEU A 60 5.49 -10.58 -1.44
N LYS A 61 5.38 -11.48 -0.46
CA LYS A 61 6.49 -12.38 -0.06
C LYS A 61 6.82 -13.43 -1.13
N GLU A 62 5.81 -13.87 -1.88
CA GLU A 62 5.96 -14.86 -2.95
C GLU A 62 6.66 -14.27 -4.18
N ILE A 63 6.75 -12.95 -4.32
CA ILE A 63 7.41 -12.30 -5.45
C ILE A 63 8.94 -12.43 -5.32
N PRO A 64 9.63 -13.10 -6.27
CA PRO A 64 11.08 -13.22 -6.23
C PRO A 64 11.75 -11.86 -6.33
N GLU A 65 12.68 -11.60 -5.41
CA GLU A 65 13.42 -10.34 -5.32
C GLU A 65 12.51 -9.11 -5.15
N ALA A 66 11.37 -9.27 -4.45
CA ALA A 66 10.42 -8.18 -4.23
C ALA A 66 11.07 -6.90 -3.67
N SER A 67 12.06 -7.06 -2.78
CA SER A 67 12.76 -5.97 -2.11
C SER A 67 13.55 -5.06 -3.05
N THR A 68 14.00 -5.57 -4.20
CA THR A 68 14.79 -4.82 -5.20
C THR A 68 13.94 -4.41 -6.41
N ARG A 69 12.94 -5.22 -6.75
CA ARG A 69 12.19 -5.09 -8.00
C ARG A 69 10.87 -4.33 -7.86
N VAL A 70 10.17 -4.43 -6.74
CA VAL A 70 8.85 -3.77 -6.60
C VAL A 70 9.04 -2.26 -6.45
N LYS A 71 8.52 -1.49 -7.42
CA LYS A 71 8.60 -0.03 -7.45
C LYS A 71 7.28 0.63 -7.15
N SER A 72 6.16 0.04 -7.57
CA SER A 72 4.84 0.55 -7.21
C SER A 72 3.89 -0.54 -6.74
N LEU A 73 3.01 -0.15 -5.83
CA LEU A 73 1.90 -0.95 -5.35
C LEU A 73 0.61 -0.13 -5.45
N ASN A 74 -0.32 -0.60 -6.28
CA ASN A 74 -1.64 -0.02 -6.43
C ASN A 74 -2.68 -0.87 -5.70
N LEU A 75 -3.34 -0.26 -4.73
CA LEU A 75 -4.40 -0.84 -3.88
C LEU A 75 -5.65 0.03 -3.91
N ASN A 76 -5.82 0.88 -4.93
CA ASN A 76 -6.95 1.80 -4.96
C ASN A 76 -8.30 1.07 -5.14
N ASP A 77 -9.36 1.74 -4.69
CA ASP A 77 -10.74 1.27 -4.87
C ASP A 77 -10.94 -0.12 -4.24
N ASN A 78 -10.51 -0.24 -2.98
CA ASN A 78 -10.67 -1.41 -2.13
C ASN A 78 -11.40 -0.99 -0.83
N ILE A 79 -11.45 -1.87 0.16
CA ILE A 79 -12.17 -1.68 1.43
C ILE A 79 -11.16 -1.71 2.60
N ILE A 80 -9.91 -1.31 2.35
CA ILE A 80 -8.83 -1.34 3.34
C ILE A 80 -9.13 -0.30 4.42
N THR A 81 -9.09 -0.71 5.69
CA THR A 81 -9.23 0.21 6.83
C THR A 81 -7.89 0.77 7.27
N LEU A 82 -7.92 1.70 8.22
CA LEU A 82 -6.73 2.28 8.82
C LEU A 82 -5.77 1.21 9.39
N GLU A 83 -6.31 0.19 10.06
CA GLU A 83 -5.57 -0.98 10.55
C GLU A 83 -4.82 -1.69 9.41
N GLY A 84 -5.54 -2.13 8.37
CA GLY A 84 -4.95 -2.86 7.25
C GLY A 84 -3.92 -2.03 6.47
N ALA A 85 -4.17 -0.73 6.28
CA ALA A 85 -3.20 0.15 5.64
C ALA A 85 -1.95 0.33 6.51
N THR A 86 -2.09 0.39 7.83
CA THR A 86 -0.96 0.44 8.76
C THR A 86 -0.10 -0.81 8.61
N GLU A 87 -0.71 -2.01 8.53
CA GLU A 87 0.01 -3.27 8.31
C GLU A 87 0.78 -3.28 6.99
N ILE A 88 0.15 -2.83 5.90
CA ILE A 88 0.78 -2.76 4.58
C ILE A 88 1.96 -1.78 4.59
N ILE A 89 1.78 -0.58 5.16
CA ILE A 89 2.84 0.44 5.24
C ILE A 89 3.99 -0.05 6.12
N ASP A 90 3.70 -0.70 7.25
CA ASP A 90 4.73 -1.30 8.11
C ASP A 90 5.53 -2.39 7.38
N TYR A 91 4.84 -3.26 6.64
CA TYR A 91 5.49 -4.26 5.80
C TYR A 91 6.39 -3.61 4.74
N ILE A 92 5.92 -2.57 4.05
CA ILE A 92 6.71 -1.82 3.05
C ILE A 92 7.96 -1.22 3.70
N ASN A 93 7.80 -0.58 4.86
CA ASN A 93 8.89 0.07 5.59
C ASN A 93 10.05 -0.89 5.89
N LYS A 94 9.73 -2.15 6.19
CA LYS A 94 10.66 -3.21 6.57
C LYS A 94 11.20 -4.01 5.39
N ASN A 95 10.35 -4.33 4.40
CA ASN A 95 10.64 -5.41 3.43
C ASN A 95 10.71 -4.94 1.98
N LEU A 96 10.14 -3.77 1.63
CA LEU A 96 10.12 -3.29 0.25
C LEU A 96 10.91 -1.98 0.10
N PRO A 97 12.24 -2.01 0.29
CA PRO A 97 13.04 -0.80 0.23
C PRO A 97 13.11 -0.17 -1.16
N SER A 98 12.74 -0.88 -2.22
CA SER A 98 12.72 -0.32 -3.57
C SER A 98 11.42 0.36 -3.97
N LEU A 99 10.36 0.22 -3.17
CA LEU A 99 9.06 0.80 -3.48
C LEU A 99 9.12 2.32 -3.34
N THR A 100 8.73 3.02 -4.40
CA THR A 100 8.72 4.50 -4.45
C THR A 100 7.31 5.07 -4.56
N ARG A 101 6.32 4.28 -4.99
CA ARG A 101 4.93 4.72 -5.16
C ARG A 101 3.93 3.77 -4.51
N LEU A 102 3.02 4.31 -3.72
CA LEU A 102 1.90 3.59 -3.10
C LEU A 102 0.59 4.29 -3.41
N ASN A 103 -0.42 3.55 -3.87
CA ASN A 103 -1.75 4.10 -4.09
C ASN A 103 -2.77 3.39 -3.21
N LEU A 104 -3.31 4.12 -2.24
CA LEU A 104 -4.38 3.69 -1.32
C LEU A 104 -5.65 4.53 -1.53
N SER A 105 -5.78 5.25 -2.64
CA SER A 105 -6.97 6.07 -2.91
C SER A 105 -8.26 5.25 -2.91
N PHE A 106 -9.39 5.89 -2.58
CA PHE A 106 -10.72 5.30 -2.54
C PHE A 106 -10.75 4.02 -1.71
N ASN A 107 -10.23 4.09 -0.47
CA ASN A 107 -10.34 3.04 0.53
C ASN A 107 -11.16 3.53 1.74
N ARG A 108 -11.13 2.79 2.84
CA ARG A 108 -11.83 3.11 4.09
C ARG A 108 -10.87 3.53 5.19
N LEU A 109 -9.88 4.36 4.85
CA LEU A 109 -8.98 4.95 5.83
C LEU A 109 -9.73 6.09 6.51
N TYR A 110 -10.46 5.80 7.59
CA TYR A 110 -11.13 6.78 8.42
C TYR A 110 -11.15 6.31 9.87
N GLU A 111 -11.31 7.25 10.81
CA GLU A 111 -11.14 7.03 12.25
C GLU A 111 -12.01 5.90 12.81
N THR A 112 -11.33 4.93 13.41
CA THR A 112 -11.86 3.84 14.24
C THR A 112 -11.53 4.06 15.72
N GLY A 113 -10.47 4.86 16.02
CA GLY A 113 -10.05 5.30 17.35
C GLY A 113 -8.75 6.14 17.30
N TRP A 114 -8.47 6.91 18.36
CA TRP A 114 -7.30 7.80 18.45
C TRP A 114 -5.96 7.05 18.37
N ASP A 115 -5.84 5.90 19.04
CA ASP A 115 -4.61 5.11 19.06
C ASP A 115 -4.27 4.53 17.67
N GLU A 116 -5.29 4.11 16.91
CA GLU A 116 -5.10 3.59 15.55
C GLU A 116 -4.69 4.70 14.59
N GLN A 117 -5.30 5.89 14.73
CA GLN A 117 -4.92 7.09 13.98
C GLN A 117 -3.46 7.46 14.25
N GLU A 118 -3.04 7.54 15.51
CA GLU A 118 -1.67 7.87 15.86
C GLU A 118 -0.67 6.84 15.30
N LYS A 119 -0.98 5.55 15.44
CA LYS A 119 -0.13 4.48 14.92
C LYS A 119 0.00 4.55 13.40
N PHE A 120 -1.10 4.79 12.68
CA PHE A 120 -1.08 4.97 11.25
C PHE A 120 -0.20 6.16 10.86
N GLU A 121 -0.38 7.32 11.51
CA GLU A 121 0.38 8.53 11.24
C GLU A 121 1.90 8.33 11.45
N GLN A 122 2.30 7.71 12.56
CA GLN A 122 3.71 7.40 12.84
C GLN A 122 4.31 6.48 11.76
N THR A 123 3.55 5.46 11.36
CA THR A 123 3.97 4.48 10.35
C THR A 123 4.07 5.11 8.96
N LEU A 124 3.10 5.96 8.59
CA LEU A 124 3.12 6.73 7.35
C LEU A 124 4.27 7.73 7.32
N ASN A 125 4.52 8.48 8.39
CA ASN A 125 5.64 9.41 8.48
C ASN A 125 6.99 8.72 8.26
N THR A 126 7.15 7.49 8.79
CA THR A 126 8.35 6.67 8.58
C THR A 126 8.55 6.32 7.10
N LEU A 127 7.47 6.05 6.37
CA LEU A 127 7.51 5.79 4.93
C LEU A 127 7.89 7.06 4.15
N LEU A 128 7.22 8.18 4.45
CA LEU A 128 7.42 9.45 3.75
C LEU A 128 8.81 10.06 3.96
N ALA A 129 9.39 9.85 5.15
CA ALA A 129 10.74 10.30 5.49
C ALA A 129 11.84 9.64 4.65
N LYS A 130 11.56 8.49 4.01
CA LYS A 130 12.51 7.85 3.10
C LYS A 130 12.68 8.71 1.85
N GLU A 131 13.90 9.18 1.58
CA GLU A 131 14.20 10.09 0.46
C GLU A 131 13.72 9.55 -0.90
N ARG A 132 13.95 8.25 -1.13
CA ARG A 132 13.52 7.52 -2.34
C ARG A 132 12.01 7.46 -2.56
N PHE A 133 11.21 7.67 -1.51
CA PHE A 133 9.77 7.52 -1.61
C PHE A 133 9.22 8.75 -2.33
N GLU A 134 8.61 8.54 -3.48
CA GLU A 134 8.19 9.62 -4.38
C GLU A 134 6.78 10.09 -4.05
N LYS A 135 5.84 9.14 -3.91
CA LYS A 135 4.42 9.49 -3.86
C LYS A 135 3.58 8.45 -3.13
N ILE A 136 2.68 8.94 -2.27
CA ILE A 136 1.53 8.18 -1.78
C ILE A 136 0.25 8.86 -2.23
N ASN A 137 -0.71 8.09 -2.75
CA ASN A 137 -2.05 8.60 -3.03
C ASN A 137 -3.03 8.12 -1.96
N LEU A 138 -3.61 9.07 -1.22
CA LEU A 138 -4.63 8.87 -0.19
C LEU A 138 -5.98 9.48 -0.61
N GLU A 139 -6.15 9.85 -1.87
CA GLU A 139 -7.37 10.49 -2.38
C GLU A 139 -8.64 9.71 -2.07
N GLY A 140 -9.73 10.42 -1.77
CA GLY A 140 -11.02 9.78 -1.52
C GLY A 140 -11.07 8.92 -0.26
N ASN A 141 -10.11 9.07 0.66
CA ASN A 141 -10.16 8.50 2.00
C ASN A 141 -10.65 9.53 3.03
N GLY A 142 -11.32 9.07 4.09
CA GLY A 142 -11.83 9.92 5.19
C GLY A 142 -10.81 10.25 6.28
N ILE A 143 -9.51 10.09 6.02
CA ILE A 143 -8.42 10.14 7.01
C ILE A 143 -7.99 11.58 7.38
N ALA A 144 -8.34 12.56 6.54
CA ALA A 144 -7.95 13.96 6.68
C ALA A 144 -8.77 14.70 7.75
N CYS A 145 -8.70 14.30 9.03
CA CYS A 145 -9.34 15.03 10.12
C CYS A 145 -8.59 16.35 10.44
N PHE A 146 -9.31 17.37 10.93
CA PHE A 146 -8.76 18.70 11.17
C PHE A 146 -7.50 18.72 12.06
N PRO A 147 -7.43 17.95 13.18
CA PRO A 147 -6.21 17.88 14.00
C PRO A 147 -5.00 17.36 13.23
N TRP A 148 -5.17 16.35 12.39
CA TRP A 148 -4.07 15.81 11.59
C TRP A 148 -3.62 16.82 10.52
N ILE A 149 -4.55 17.46 9.80
CA ILE A 149 -4.21 18.52 8.84
C ILE A 149 -3.43 19.66 9.53
N GLN A 150 -3.85 20.08 10.73
CA GLN A 150 -3.13 21.09 11.50
C GLN A 150 -1.72 20.62 11.87
N LYS A 151 -1.58 19.40 12.41
CA LYS A 151 -0.29 18.79 12.75
C LYS A 151 0.64 18.74 11.53
N MET A 152 0.12 18.35 10.37
CA MET A 152 0.86 18.30 9.10
C MET A 152 1.23 19.70 8.59
N SER A 153 0.36 20.70 8.80
CA SER A 153 0.66 22.10 8.45
C SER A 153 1.80 22.66 9.30
N PHE A 154 1.83 22.36 10.61
CA PHE A 154 2.93 22.76 11.49
C PHE A 154 4.25 22.05 11.15
N LEU A 155 4.21 20.75 10.84
CA LEU A 155 5.39 19.97 10.45
C LEU A 155 5.86 20.30 9.02
N GLY A 156 4.95 20.70 8.13
CA GLY A 156 5.19 21.03 6.73
C GLY A 156 5.91 22.36 6.49
N LEU A 157 6.02 23.22 7.50
CA LEU A 157 6.78 24.48 7.41
C LEU A 157 8.31 24.28 7.36
N GLY A 158 8.82 23.04 7.51
CA GLY A 158 10.25 22.74 7.43
C GLY A 158 10.66 21.49 6.64
N GLN A 159 9.73 20.64 6.18
CA GLN A 159 10.07 19.39 5.48
C GLN A 159 9.19 19.16 4.24
N ASN A 160 9.83 18.98 3.06
CA ASN A 160 9.23 18.63 1.77
C ASN A 160 8.63 17.20 1.72
N VAL A 161 8.39 16.60 2.89
CA VAL A 161 7.96 15.21 3.07
C VAL A 161 6.48 15.04 2.75
N TYR A 162 5.67 16.07 3.00
CA TYR A 162 4.21 16.04 2.75
C TYR A 162 3.80 16.42 1.34
N GLY A 163 4.71 17.00 0.54
CA GLY A 163 4.50 17.16 -0.90
C GLY A 163 4.40 15.83 -1.66
N LYS A 164 4.75 14.72 -1.00
CA LYS A 164 4.62 13.35 -1.52
C LYS A 164 3.20 12.79 -1.40
N ILE A 165 2.29 13.43 -0.66
CA ILE A 165 0.92 12.96 -0.46
C ILE A 165 0.01 13.60 -1.53
N GLN A 166 -0.71 12.76 -2.28
CA GLN A 166 -1.88 13.17 -3.07
C GLN A 166 -3.15 12.93 -2.26
N TRP A 167 -4.02 13.95 -2.24
CA TRP A 167 -5.32 13.99 -1.56
C TRP A 167 -6.48 13.89 -2.53
#